data_AF-A0AAW1D163-F1
#
_entry.id   AF-A0AAW1D163-F1
#
_cell.length_a   1.000
_cell.length_b   1.000
_cell.length_c   1.000
_cell.angle_alpha   90.00
_cell.angle_beta   90.00
_cell.angle_gamma   90.00
#
_symmetry.space_group_name_H-M   'P 1'
#
loop_
_entity.id
_entity.type
_entity.pdbx_description
1 polymer ?
#
loop_
_entity_poly.entity_id
_entity_poly.type
_entity_poly.pdbx_seq_one_letter_code
_entity_poly.pdbx_strand_id
1 'polypeptide(L)' 'MDNAIYWIEYVIRHKGAPHLRPAVVDLYWYQSLMVDVILFYAIILITILYVMKLIIIIPCKLLKYLFKRKDKNQKKKKE' A
#
# COMPACT_ATOMS: atom_id res chain seq x y z
N MET A 1 24.93 26.33 -40.23
CA MET A 1 23.70 25.59 -39.83
C MET A 1 23.82 24.10 -40.14
N ASP A 2 24.97 23.69 -40.66
CA ASP A 2 25.20 22.40 -41.32
C ASP A 2 25.54 21.30 -40.33
N ASN A 3 26.05 21.67 -39.16
CA ASN A 3 26.34 20.74 -38.06
C ASN A 3 25.07 20.07 -37.51
N ALA A 4 23.97 20.81 -37.39
CA ALA A 4 22.70 20.24 -36.90
C ALA A 4 22.13 19.22 -37.89
N ILE A 5 22.23 19.50 -39.19
CA ILE A 5 21.81 18.58 -40.26
C ILE A 5 22.67 17.30 -40.24
N TYR A 6 23.99 17.44 -40.08
CA TYR A 6 24.90 16.30 -39.92
C TYR A 6 24.52 15.42 -38.73
N TRP A 7 24.24 16.01 -37.56
CA TRP A 7 23.83 15.26 -36.36
C TRP A 7 22.47 14.58 -36.52
N ILE A 8 21.50 15.22 -37.18
CA ILE A 8 20.18 14.64 -37.45
C ILE A 8 20.31 13.45 -38.40
N GLU A 9 21.07 13.58 -39.48
CA GLU A 9 21.28 12.50 -40.45
C GLU A 9 22.10 11.35 -39.86
N TYR A 10 23.08 11.66 -39.00
CA TYR A 10 23.84 10.66 -38.25
C TYR A 10 22.94 9.83 -37.32
N VAL A 11 22.01 10.48 -36.60
CA VAL A 11 21.04 9.83 -35.71
C VAL A 11 20.04 8.97 -36.50
N ILE A 12 19.54 9.46 -37.64
CA ILE A 12 18.61 8.70 -38.50
C ILE A 12 19.32 7.48 -39.11
N ARG A 13 20.57 7.64 -39.57
CA ARG A 13 21.37 6.57 -40.18
C ARG A 13 21.78 5.49 -39.18
N HIS A 14 21.97 5.86 -37.92
CA HIS A 14 22.23 4.93 -36.81
C HIS A 14 20.95 4.56 -36.01
N LYS A 15 19.78 4.67 -36.65
CA LYS A 15 18.45 4.23 -36.14
C LYS A 15 18.07 4.73 -34.75
N GLY A 16 18.57 5.91 -34.35
CA GLY A 16 18.42 6.41 -33.00
C GLY A 16 19.14 5.51 -32.00
N ALA A 17 19.78 6.10 -31.01
CA ALA A 17 20.33 5.38 -29.87
C ALA A 17 19.32 4.31 -29.38
N PRO A 18 19.59 2.99 -29.52
CA PRO A 18 18.67 1.96 -29.02
C PRO A 18 18.51 2.04 -27.49
N HIS A 19 19.40 2.77 -26.82
CA HIS A 19 19.37 3.16 -25.42
C HIS A 19 18.50 4.40 -25.10
N LEU A 20 18.02 5.13 -26.13
CA LEU A 20 17.05 6.23 -26.00
C LEU A 20 15.62 5.81 -26.35
N ARG A 21 15.37 4.56 -26.77
CA ARG A 21 14.01 4.03 -26.69
C ARG A 21 13.62 4.05 -25.23
N PRO A 22 12.55 4.76 -24.83
CA PRO A 22 12.02 4.63 -23.48
C PRO A 22 11.64 3.16 -23.32
N ALA A 23 12.42 2.42 -22.54
CA ALA A 23 12.07 1.08 -22.08
C ALA A 23 10.74 1.09 -21.27
N VAL A 24 10.19 2.28 -21.01
CA VAL A 24 8.86 2.57 -20.48
C VAL A 24 7.73 1.98 -21.32
N VAL A 25 7.90 1.77 -22.64
CA VAL A 25 6.80 1.25 -23.48
C VAL A 25 6.75 -0.29 -23.51
N ASP A 26 7.87 -0.97 -23.26
CA ASP A 26 7.98 -2.45 -23.29
C ASP A 26 8.11 -3.10 -21.90
N LEU A 27 8.44 -2.36 -20.84
CA LEU A 27 8.39 -2.88 -19.47
C LEU A 27 6.94 -2.83 -18.98
N TYR A 28 6.27 -3.98 -19.05
CA TYR A 28 5.07 -4.40 -18.32
C TYR A 28 4.35 -3.28 -17.53
N TRP A 29 3.04 -3.12 -17.72
CA TRP A 29 2.19 -2.21 -16.93
C TRP A 29 2.41 -2.28 -15.40
N TYR A 30 2.86 -3.44 -14.90
CA TYR A 30 3.24 -3.70 -13.50
C TYR A 30 4.57 -3.08 -13.03
N GLN A 31 5.49 -2.72 -13.92
CA GLN A 31 6.82 -2.19 -13.58
C GLN A 31 6.83 -0.66 -13.49
N SER A 32 5.82 0.00 -14.08
CA SER A 32 5.60 1.46 -14.01
C SER A 32 4.62 1.84 -12.90
N LEU A 33 3.64 0.98 -12.59
CA LEU A 33 2.89 1.08 -11.34
C LEU A 33 3.77 0.51 -10.23
N MET A 34 4.24 1.36 -9.31
CA MET A 34 4.97 0.97 -8.11
C MET A 34 4.09 0.06 -7.23
N VAL A 35 3.97 -1.22 -7.59
CA VAL A 35 3.19 -2.23 -6.87
C VAL A 35 3.66 -2.31 -5.42
N ASP A 36 4.95 -2.08 -5.18
CA ASP A 36 5.53 -1.93 -3.85
C ASP A 36 4.84 -0.81 -3.05
N VAL A 37 4.72 0.38 -3.62
CA VAL A 37 4.04 1.52 -2.98
C VAL A 37 2.57 1.20 -2.72
N ILE A 38 1.86 0.59 -3.68
CA ILE A 38 0.46 0.18 -3.49
C ILE A 38 0.33 -0.84 -2.35
N LEU A 39 1.23 -1.82 -2.30
CA LEU A 39 1.27 -2.84 -1.26
C LEU A 39 1.57 -2.22 0.12
N PHE A 40 2.50 -1.27 0.18
CA PHE A 40 2.81 -0.52 1.40
C PHE A 40 1.60 0.24 1.93
N TYR A 41 0.90 0.98 1.06
CA TYR A 41 -0.35 1.66 1.43
C TYR A 41 -1.45 0.68 1.87
N ALA A 42 -1.60 -0.45 1.18
CA ALA A 42 -2.58 -1.47 1.55
C ALA A 42 -2.31 -2.06 2.94
N ILE A 43 -1.04 -2.39 3.24
CA ILE A 43 -0.64 -2.90 4.57
C ILE A 43 -0.96 -1.85 5.64
N ILE A 44 -0.59 -0.60 5.43
CA ILE A 44 -0.86 0.49 6.38
C ILE A 44 -2.36 0.60 6.66
N LEU A 45 -3.20 0.62 5.62
CA LEU A 45 -4.65 0.71 5.79
C LEU A 45 -5.22 -0.49 6.56
N ILE A 46 -4.77 -1.70 6.26
CA ILE A 46 -5.19 -2.92 6.97
C ILE A 46 -4.79 -2.84 8.44
N THR A 47 -3.56 -2.43 8.74
CA THR A 47 -3.07 -2.27 10.12
C THR A 47 -3.90 -1.23 10.87
N ILE A 48 -4.19 -0.07 10.28
CA ILE A 48 -5.02 0.97 10.90
C ILE A 48 -6.42 0.43 11.22
N LEU A 49 -7.07 -0.22 10.25
CA LEU A 49 -8.40 -0.80 10.45
C LEU A 49 -8.41 -1.87 11.53
N TYR A 50 -7.36 -2.72 11.57
CA TYR A 50 -7.21 -3.75 12.58
C TYR A 50 -7.04 -3.15 13.98
N VAL A 51 -6.17 -2.15 14.13
CA VAL A 51 -5.95 -1.43 15.38
C VAL A 51 -7.23 -0.72 15.84
N MET A 52 -7.96 -0.03 14.94
CA MET A 52 -9.24 0.58 15.27
C MET A 52 -10.25 -0.46 15.77
N LYS A 53 -10.37 -1.60 15.10
CA LYS A 53 -11.27 -2.67 15.56
C LYS A 53 -10.84 -3.25 16.91
N LEU A 54 -9.54 -3.44 17.16
CA LEU A 54 -9.06 -3.87 18.47
C LEU A 54 -9.41 -2.86 19.55
N ILE A 55 -9.13 -1.56 19.32
CA ILE A 55 -9.43 -0.48 20.27
C ILE A 55 -10.93 -0.38 20.56
N ILE A 56 -11.81 -0.67 19.61
CA ILE A 56 -13.26 -0.62 19.83
C ILE A 56 -13.77 -1.92 20.49
N ILE A 57 -13.31 -3.08 20.03
CA ILE A 57 -13.84 -4.39 20.45
C ILE A 57 -13.32 -4.79 21.83
N ILE A 58 -12.05 -4.55 22.13
CA ILE A 58 -11.43 -4.93 23.41
C ILE A 58 -12.15 -4.28 24.60
N PRO A 59 -12.34 -2.96 24.69
CA PRO A 59 -13.02 -2.35 25.84
C PRO A 59 -14.49 -2.76 25.89
N CYS A 60 -15.17 -2.90 24.75
CA CYS A 60 -16.55 -3.38 24.71
C CYS A 60 -16.70 -4.81 25.28
N LYS A 61 -15.77 -5.71 24.93
CA LYS A 61 -15.76 -7.08 25.47
C LYS A 61 -15.33 -7.11 26.92
N LEU A 62 -14.31 -6.34 27.29
CA LEU A 62 -13.79 -6.28 28.67
C LEU A 62 -14.84 -5.72 29.63
N LEU A 63 -15.51 -4.62 29.27
CA LEU A 63 -16.61 -4.04 30.05
C LEU A 63 -17.77 -5.03 30.22
N LYS A 64 -18.19 -5.72 29.15
CA LYS A 64 -19.22 -6.77 29.25
C LYS A 64 -18.79 -7.94 30.13
N TYR A 65 -17.53 -8.38 30.04
CA TYR A 65 -16.99 -9.45 30.87
C TYR A 65 -16.95 -9.05 32.35
N LEU A 66 -16.48 -7.84 32.65
CA LEU A 66 -16.44 -7.28 34.00
C LEU A 66 -17.84 -7.10 34.58
N PHE A 67 -18.80 -6.59 33.80
CA PHE A 67 -20.18 -6.40 34.23
C PHE A 67 -20.87 -7.75 34.53
N LYS A 68 -20.68 -8.75 33.66
CA LYS A 68 -21.20 -10.12 33.87
C LYS A 68 -20.58 -10.80 35.09
N ARG A 69 -19.30 -10.52 35.38
CA ARG A 69 -18.61 -11.01 36.59
C ARG A 69 -19.14 -10.33 37.86
N LYS A 70 -19.46 -9.03 37.80
CA LYS A 70 -20.03 -8.28 38.93
C LYS A 70 -21.42 -8.81 39.33
N ASP A 71 -22.28 -9.08 38.34
CA ASP A 71 -23.62 -9.64 38.57
C ASP A 71 -23.58 -11.01 39.26
N LYS A 72 -22.74 -11.93 38.77
CA LYS A 72 -22.55 -13.24 39.40
C LYS A 72 -22.03 -13.16 40.84
N ASN A 73 -21.08 -12.26 41.12
CA ASN A 73 -20.54 -12.09 42.46
C ASN A 73 -21.58 -11.51 43.44
N GLN A 74 -22.53 -10.69 42.99
CA GLN A 74 -23.59 -10.20 43.86
C GLN A 74 -24.63 -11.27 44.19
N LYS A 75 -24.97 -12.15 43.24
CA LYS A 75 -25.93 -13.23 43.48
C LYS A 75 -25.41 -14.24 44.51
N LYS A 76 -24.12 -14.57 44.46
CA LYS A 76 -23.45 -15.50 45.39
C LYS A 76 -23.26 -14.96 46.82
N LYS A 77 -23.47 -13.65 47.05
CA LYS A 77 -23.40 -13.03 48.39
C LYS A 77 -24.79 -12.93 49.05
N LYS A 78 -25.87 -13.24 48.31
CA LYS A 78 -27.26 -13.21 48.79
C LYS A 78 -27.81 -14.61 49.12
N GLU A 79 -27.15 -15.67 48.66
CA GLU A 79 -27.34 -17.07 49.07
C GLU A 79 -26.44 -17.36 50.27
#